data_AF-A0A366H9V8-F1
#
_entry.id   AF-A0A366H9V8-F1
#
_cell.length_a   1.000
_cell.length_b   1.000
_cell.length_c   1.000
_cell.angle_alpha   90.00
_cell.angle_beta   90.00
_cell.angle_gamma   90.00
#
_symmetry.space_group_name_H-M   'P 1'
#
loop_
_entity.id
_entity.type
_entity.pdbx_description
1 polymer ?
#
loop_
_entity_poly.entity_id
_entity_poly.type
_entity_poly.pdbx_seq_one_letter_code
_entity_poly.pdbx_strand_id
1 'polypeptide(L)'
;MRPFTPIEGATHTAPATPGDLFFHIRAEREDLCFEFERLLLDQLGSSVTLADEVAGFRYFDSRDLLGFVDGTANPTGHDIGSSTLVGSEDQEFAGGSYVVVQKYLHQMQPWAQLSKDEQERIIGREIVSNVELPDATSGQKSHKTLATIVGDDGTEHDILRDNMPFGRPGHGEYGTYFIGYSRYLWVTQKMLERMFLGDPPGMHDRLLDFSTARTGAVFFAPAPRTLSELVQAVQV
;
A
#
# COMPACT_ATOMS: atom_id res chain seq x y z
N MET A 1 18.20 1.86 2.45
CA MET A 1 16.88 2.36 2.93
C MET A 1 16.90 3.88 3.01
N ARG A 2 15.80 4.56 2.67
CA ARG A 2 15.61 6.00 2.91
C ARG A 2 14.24 6.25 3.54
N PRO A 3 14.06 7.31 4.35
CA PRO A 3 12.74 7.72 4.83
C PRO A 3 11.76 7.96 3.68
N PHE A 4 10.46 7.94 3.97
CA PHE A 4 9.45 8.34 3.00
C PHE A 4 9.67 9.81 2.60
N THR A 5 9.84 10.06 1.30
CA THR A 5 9.91 11.42 0.78
C THR A 5 8.49 11.89 0.49
N PRO A 6 8.03 13.01 1.08
CA PRO A 6 6.70 13.53 0.76
C PRO A 6 6.61 13.89 -0.72
N ILE A 7 5.45 13.66 -1.32
CA ILE A 7 5.19 13.97 -2.74
C ILE A 7 4.12 15.04 -2.78
N GLU A 8 4.49 16.23 -3.26
CA GLU A 8 3.60 17.38 -3.39
C GLU A 8 3.17 17.51 -4.86
N GLY A 9 1.99 16.95 -5.17
CA GLY A 9 1.33 17.17 -6.44
C GLY A 9 0.66 18.55 -6.51
N ALA A 10 0.15 18.90 -7.69
CA ALA A 10 -0.55 20.18 -7.88
C ALA A 10 -1.82 20.30 -7.02
N THR A 11 -2.48 19.17 -6.72
CA THR A 11 -3.75 19.11 -5.98
C THR A 11 -3.64 18.29 -4.69
N HIS A 12 -2.88 17.20 -4.72
CA HIS A 12 -2.84 16.19 -3.64
C HIS A 12 -1.43 16.00 -3.13
N THR A 13 -1.31 15.70 -1.84
CA THR A 13 -0.02 15.47 -1.17
C THR A 13 0.01 14.09 -0.54
N ALA A 14 1.11 13.36 -0.76
CA ALA A 14 1.45 12.19 0.03
C ALA A 14 2.37 12.65 1.19
N PRO A 15 1.87 12.76 2.44
CA PRO A 15 2.68 13.25 3.54
C PRO A 15 3.70 12.20 3.99
N ALA A 16 4.85 12.64 4.50
CA ALA A 16 5.74 11.81 5.29
C ALA A 16 5.35 11.93 6.77
N THR A 17 5.11 10.80 7.44
CA THR A 17 4.72 10.75 8.85
C THR A 17 5.70 9.87 9.65
N PRO A 18 5.80 10.06 10.98
CA PRO A 18 6.68 9.25 11.82
C PRO A 18 6.38 7.75 11.76
N GLY A 19 7.40 6.93 12.01
CA GLY A 19 7.28 5.48 12.11
C GLY A 19 8.64 4.81 12.16
N ASP A 20 9.05 4.32 13.34
CA ASP A 20 10.31 3.60 13.53
C ASP A 20 10.12 2.08 13.44
N LEU A 21 9.00 1.58 13.98
CA LEU A 21 8.61 0.18 13.97
C LEU A 21 7.22 0.03 13.35
N PHE A 22 7.02 -1.03 12.59
CA PHE A 22 5.74 -1.38 11.99
C PHE A 22 5.47 -2.87 12.14
N PHE A 23 4.28 -3.19 12.65
CA PHE A 23 3.83 -4.56 12.84
C PHE A 23 2.61 -4.81 11.95
N HIS A 24 2.80 -5.59 10.89
CA HIS A 24 1.69 -6.05 10.07
C HIS A 24 1.18 -7.39 10.59
N ILE A 25 0.10 -7.36 11.38
CA ILE A 25 -0.47 -8.52 12.07
C ILE A 25 -1.69 -9.00 11.27
N ARG A 26 -1.74 -10.30 10.94
CA ARG A 26 -2.85 -10.90 10.18
C ARG A 26 -3.26 -12.22 10.80
N ALA A 27 -4.57 -12.44 10.86
CA ALA A 27 -5.19 -13.69 11.25
C ALA A 27 -6.57 -13.82 10.58
N GLU A 28 -7.13 -15.03 10.56
CA GLU A 28 -8.50 -15.24 10.10
C GLU A 28 -9.55 -14.72 11.09
N ARG A 29 -9.13 -14.38 12.32
CA ARG A 29 -9.99 -13.85 13.38
C ARG A 29 -9.36 -12.61 14.00
N GLU A 30 -10.19 -11.60 14.18
CA GLU A 30 -9.79 -10.30 14.74
C GLU A 30 -9.25 -10.41 16.18
N ASP A 31 -9.83 -11.28 17.00
CA ASP A 31 -9.42 -11.45 18.39
C ASP A 31 -7.99 -11.96 18.54
N LEU A 32 -7.48 -12.72 17.57
CA LEU A 32 -6.09 -13.16 17.54
C LEU A 32 -5.12 -12.02 17.22
N CYS A 33 -5.48 -11.15 16.26
CA CYS A 33 -4.69 -9.94 15.97
C CYS A 33 -4.65 -9.03 17.20
N PHE A 34 -5.81 -8.79 17.81
CA PHE A 34 -5.95 -7.95 18.99
C PHE A 34 -5.13 -8.48 20.18
N GLU A 35 -5.22 -9.77 20.50
CA GLU A 35 -4.48 -10.34 21.62
C GLU A 35 -2.96 -10.35 21.37
N PHE A 36 -2.53 -10.60 20.14
CA PHE A 36 -1.11 -10.52 19.80
C PHE A 36 -0.57 -9.08 19.92
N GLU A 37 -1.31 -8.09 19.41
CA GLU A 37 -0.97 -6.68 19.55
C GLU A 37 -0.89 -6.27 21.04
N ARG A 38 -1.86 -6.68 21.85
CA ARG A 38 -1.86 -6.43 23.30
C ARG A 38 -0.61 -6.99 23.99
N LEU A 39 -0.27 -8.27 23.72
CA LEU A 39 0.92 -8.91 24.28
C LEU A 39 2.22 -8.24 23.81
N LEU A 40 2.27 -7.82 22.56
CA LEU A 40 3.42 -7.13 21.97
C LEU A 40 3.62 -5.76 22.63
N LEU A 41 2.56 -4.97 22.78
CA LEU A 41 2.62 -3.64 23.41
C LEU A 41 2.96 -3.74 24.91
N ASP A 42 2.44 -4.76 25.62
CA ASP A 42 2.84 -5.04 27.00
C ASP A 42 4.35 -5.30 27.12
N GLN A 43 4.93 -6.02 26.16
CA GLN A 43 6.36 -6.33 26.14
C GLN A 43 7.23 -5.12 25.79
N LEU A 44 6.79 -4.29 24.84
CA LEU A 44 7.51 -3.07 24.45
C LEU A 44 7.42 -1.98 25.53
N GLY A 45 6.30 -1.95 26.26
CA GLY A 45 6.04 -1.03 27.35
C GLY A 45 6.24 0.44 26.94
N SER A 46 6.91 1.21 27.79
CA SER A 46 7.19 2.64 27.55
C SER A 46 8.34 2.90 26.57
N SER A 47 8.92 1.87 25.96
CA SER A 47 10.02 2.03 25.00
C SER A 47 9.55 2.53 23.64
N VAL A 48 8.24 2.46 23.40
CA VAL A 48 7.59 2.90 22.16
C VAL A 48 6.45 3.87 22.48
N THR A 49 6.01 4.61 21.47
CA THR A 49 4.79 5.41 21.52
C THR A 49 4.01 5.13 20.25
N LEU A 50 2.69 4.96 20.37
CA LEU A 50 1.83 4.68 19.24
C LEU A 50 1.80 5.87 18.28
N ALA A 51 2.17 5.64 17.02
CA ALA A 51 2.09 6.64 15.95
C ALA A 51 0.81 6.49 15.11
N ASP A 52 0.42 5.25 14.81
CA ASP A 52 -0.82 4.90 14.10
C ASP A 52 -1.27 3.49 14.49
N GLU A 53 -2.58 3.24 14.48
CA GLU A 53 -3.21 1.95 14.76
C GLU A 53 -4.42 1.79 13.83
N VAL A 54 -4.50 0.66 13.12
CA VAL A 54 -5.61 0.36 12.22
C VAL A 54 -5.97 -1.12 12.30
N ALA A 55 -7.19 -1.39 12.77
CA ALA A 55 -7.83 -2.70 12.64
C ALA A 55 -8.51 -2.80 11.26
N GLY A 56 -7.89 -3.54 10.35
CA GLY A 56 -8.42 -3.81 9.02
C GLY A 56 -9.34 -5.03 8.99
N PHE A 57 -10.26 -5.08 8.02
CA PHE A 57 -11.14 -6.23 7.79
C PHE A 57 -11.28 -6.53 6.30
N ARG A 58 -11.47 -7.82 5.96
CA ARG A 58 -11.85 -8.20 4.59
C ARG A 58 -13.30 -7.82 4.34
N TYR A 59 -13.57 -7.13 3.23
CA TYR A 59 -14.91 -6.69 2.86
C TYR A 59 -15.44 -7.51 1.67
N PHE A 60 -16.58 -8.20 1.88
CA PHE A 60 -17.21 -9.08 0.90
C PHE A 60 -16.21 -10.05 0.21
N ASP A 61 -16.25 -10.13 -1.11
CA ASP A 61 -15.41 -10.94 -2.01
C ASP A 61 -14.04 -10.30 -2.26
N SER A 62 -13.37 -9.80 -1.21
CA SER A 62 -12.08 -9.08 -1.27
C SER A 62 -12.16 -7.73 -2.00
N ARG A 63 -13.21 -6.97 -1.70
CA ARG A 63 -13.38 -5.61 -2.21
C ARG A 63 -12.79 -4.57 -1.26
N ASP A 64 -12.44 -3.41 -1.82
CA ASP A 64 -12.28 -2.20 -1.04
C ASP A 64 -13.64 -1.56 -0.70
N LEU A 65 -13.63 -0.49 0.10
CA LEU A 65 -14.86 0.23 0.44
C LEU A 65 -15.43 1.05 -0.73
N LEU A 66 -14.65 1.25 -1.80
CA LEU A 66 -15.10 1.92 -3.03
C LEU A 66 -15.86 0.97 -3.97
N GLY A 67 -15.84 -0.33 -3.66
CA GLY A 67 -16.62 -1.38 -4.31
C GLY A 67 -15.85 -2.18 -5.34
N PHE A 68 -14.54 -1.97 -5.49
CA PHE A 68 -13.70 -2.68 -6.47
C PHE A 68 -12.96 -3.84 -5.80
N VAL A 69 -12.74 -4.92 -6.54
CA VAL A 69 -11.91 -6.03 -6.05
C VAL A 69 -10.47 -5.54 -5.92
N ASP A 70 -9.88 -5.69 -4.74
CA ASP A 70 -8.51 -5.26 -4.46
C ASP A 70 -7.54 -6.46 -4.43
N GLY A 71 -6.32 -6.25 -4.94
CA GLY A 71 -5.28 -7.28 -5.01
C GLY A 71 -5.31 -8.19 -6.25
N THR A 72 -6.12 -7.87 -7.27
CA THR A 72 -6.27 -8.73 -8.46
C THR A 72 -4.98 -8.89 -9.27
N ALA A 73 -4.23 -7.81 -9.43
CA ALA A 73 -2.95 -7.78 -10.16
C ALA A 73 -1.75 -8.02 -9.23
N ASN A 74 -1.95 -8.63 -8.05
CA ASN A 74 -0.80 -9.04 -7.24
C ASN A 74 -0.01 -10.15 -7.94
N PRO A 75 1.32 -10.19 -7.78
CA PRO A 75 2.12 -11.30 -8.28
C PRO A 75 1.65 -12.60 -7.60
N THR A 76 1.77 -13.73 -8.31
CA THR A 76 1.34 -15.05 -7.81
C THR A 76 2.44 -16.09 -7.96
N GLY A 77 2.36 -17.17 -7.18
CA GLY A 77 3.28 -18.29 -7.28
C GLY A 77 4.74 -17.86 -7.14
N HIS A 78 5.55 -18.16 -8.15
CA HIS A 78 6.99 -17.85 -8.15
C HIS A 78 7.30 -16.36 -8.26
N ASP A 79 6.38 -15.56 -8.82
CA ASP A 79 6.60 -14.13 -9.06
C ASP A 79 6.54 -13.31 -7.76
N ILE A 80 5.89 -13.85 -6.71
CA ILE A 80 5.84 -13.19 -5.40
C ILE A 80 7.26 -12.95 -4.88
N GLY A 81 8.11 -13.97 -4.94
CA GLY A 81 9.48 -13.87 -4.42
C GLY A 81 10.33 -12.88 -5.22
N SER A 82 10.29 -12.97 -6.55
CA SER A 82 11.08 -12.10 -7.43
C SER A 82 10.69 -10.63 -7.33
N SER A 83 9.40 -10.34 -7.10
CA SER A 83 8.86 -8.98 -6.99
C SER A 83 8.99 -8.37 -5.59
N THR A 84 9.10 -9.18 -4.53
CA THR A 84 9.06 -8.68 -3.14
C THR A 84 10.35 -8.85 -2.35
N LEU A 85 11.19 -9.83 -2.66
CA LEU A 85 12.36 -10.17 -1.85
C LEU A 85 13.64 -9.63 -2.47
N VAL A 86 14.42 -8.90 -1.68
CA VAL A 86 15.78 -8.48 -2.00
C VAL A 86 16.61 -9.72 -2.32
N GLY A 87 17.36 -9.66 -3.43
CA GLY A 87 18.19 -10.75 -3.92
C GLY A 87 19.68 -10.44 -3.85
N SER A 88 20.42 -11.01 -4.82
CA SER A 88 21.88 -10.89 -4.90
C SER A 88 22.38 -9.47 -5.22
N GLU A 89 21.51 -8.56 -5.63
CA GLU A 89 21.84 -7.13 -5.79
C GLU A 89 22.23 -6.48 -4.46
N ASP A 90 21.78 -7.03 -3.34
CA ASP A 90 22.10 -6.57 -1.99
C ASP A 90 22.14 -7.76 -1.02
N GLN A 91 23.24 -8.51 -1.10
CA GLN A 91 23.42 -9.80 -0.46
C GLN A 91 23.30 -9.75 1.08
N GLU A 92 23.62 -8.61 1.70
CA GLU A 92 23.51 -8.41 3.15
C GLU A 92 22.05 -8.42 3.61
N PHE A 93 21.14 -7.91 2.78
CA PHE A 93 19.72 -7.75 3.07
C PHE A 93 18.83 -8.74 2.30
N ALA A 94 19.44 -9.74 1.64
CA ALA A 94 18.75 -10.73 0.85
C ALA A 94 17.67 -11.49 1.66
N GLY A 95 16.50 -11.66 1.05
CA GLY A 95 15.31 -12.22 1.70
C GLY A 95 14.50 -11.23 2.54
N GLY A 96 14.95 -9.97 2.68
CA GLY A 96 14.13 -8.89 3.21
C GLY A 96 13.27 -8.22 2.13
N SER A 97 12.43 -7.27 2.53
CA SER A 97 11.52 -6.55 1.62
C SER A 97 11.35 -5.08 2.03
N TYR A 98 11.20 -4.18 1.07
CA TYR A 98 10.79 -2.81 1.33
C TYR A 98 9.28 -2.74 1.48
N VAL A 99 8.82 -2.09 2.54
CA VAL A 99 7.39 -1.93 2.86
C VAL A 99 7.05 -0.45 2.83
N VAL A 100 6.06 -0.07 2.03
CA VAL A 100 5.50 1.29 2.03
C VAL A 100 4.07 1.22 2.52
N VAL A 101 3.70 2.10 3.46
CA VAL A 101 2.34 2.17 4.01
C VAL A 101 1.76 3.57 3.88
N GLN A 102 0.46 3.64 3.64
CA GLN A 102 -0.31 4.88 3.64
C GLN A 102 -1.75 4.61 4.11
N LYS A 103 -2.22 5.39 5.07
CA LYS A 103 -3.62 5.36 5.52
C LYS A 103 -4.45 6.32 4.68
N TYR A 104 -5.38 5.81 3.88
CA TYR A 104 -6.30 6.62 3.09
C TYR A 104 -7.67 6.71 3.74
N LEU A 105 -8.24 7.92 3.77
CA LEU A 105 -9.64 8.15 4.09
C LEU A 105 -10.41 8.60 2.85
N HIS A 106 -11.59 8.03 2.67
CA HIS A 106 -12.40 8.14 1.47
C HIS A 106 -13.59 9.08 1.64
N GLN A 107 -13.84 9.90 0.63
CA GLN A 107 -15.03 10.73 0.51
C GLN A 107 -16.15 9.93 -0.18
N MET A 108 -16.86 9.11 0.61
CA MET A 108 -17.86 8.17 0.08
C MET A 108 -19.04 8.84 -0.63
N GLN A 109 -19.46 10.04 -0.17
CA GLN A 109 -20.60 10.73 -0.76
C GLN A 109 -20.30 11.24 -2.19
N PRO A 110 -19.23 12.01 -2.44
CA PRO A 110 -18.81 12.34 -3.80
C PRO A 110 -18.55 11.10 -4.68
N TRP A 111 -17.91 10.05 -4.13
CA TRP A 111 -17.65 8.82 -4.89
C TRP A 111 -18.94 8.15 -5.38
N ALA A 112 -19.96 8.06 -4.51
CA ALA A 112 -21.24 7.44 -4.83
C ALA A 112 -22.10 8.25 -5.82
N GLN A 113 -21.76 9.51 -6.08
CA GLN A 113 -22.44 10.35 -7.07
C GLN A 113 -21.92 10.14 -8.50
N LEU A 114 -20.72 9.55 -8.65
CA LEU A 114 -20.22 9.18 -9.96
C LEU A 114 -21.07 8.08 -10.59
N SER A 115 -21.24 8.15 -11.90
CA SER A 115 -21.76 7.02 -12.65
C SER A 115 -20.78 5.83 -12.57
N LYS A 116 -21.32 4.62 -12.73
CA LYS A 116 -20.52 3.39 -12.81
C LYS A 116 -19.36 3.54 -13.80
N ASP A 117 -19.64 4.02 -15.01
CA ASP A 117 -18.63 4.20 -16.06
C ASP A 117 -17.52 5.17 -15.65
N GLU A 118 -17.82 6.20 -14.86
CA GLU A 118 -16.81 7.13 -14.35
C GLU A 118 -15.92 6.46 -13.30
N GLN A 119 -16.50 5.72 -12.36
CA GLN A 119 -15.74 4.96 -11.37
C GLN A 119 -14.82 3.94 -12.05
N GLU A 120 -15.34 3.18 -13.02
CA GLU A 120 -14.59 2.18 -13.77
C GLU A 120 -13.44 2.80 -14.59
N ARG A 121 -13.64 3.98 -15.20
CA ARG A 121 -12.56 4.72 -15.88
C ARG A 121 -11.49 5.24 -14.92
N ILE A 122 -11.88 5.69 -13.73
CA ILE A 122 -10.93 6.15 -12.69
C ILE A 122 -10.07 4.98 -12.22
N ILE A 123 -10.68 3.83 -11.93
CA ILE A 123 -9.94 2.65 -11.43
C ILE A 123 -9.19 1.94 -12.54
N GLY A 124 -9.76 1.84 -13.74
CA GLY A 124 -9.22 1.09 -14.88
C GLY A 124 -9.72 -0.36 -14.96
N ARG A 125 -10.80 -0.70 -14.25
CA ARG A 125 -11.40 -2.04 -14.24
C ARG A 125 -12.92 -1.94 -14.18
N GLU A 126 -13.62 -2.97 -14.61
CA GLU A 126 -15.06 -3.10 -14.39
C GLU A 126 -15.38 -3.43 -12.93
N ILE A 127 -16.39 -2.80 -12.34
CA ILE A 127 -16.70 -2.94 -10.91
C ILE A 127 -17.20 -4.34 -10.55
N VAL A 128 -18.04 -4.96 -11.40
CA VAL A 128 -18.67 -6.26 -11.10
C VAL A 128 -17.77 -7.41 -11.54
N SER A 129 -17.39 -7.42 -12.82
CA SER A 129 -16.62 -8.53 -13.43
C SER A 129 -15.13 -8.46 -13.11
N ASN A 130 -14.65 -7.30 -12.63
CA ASN A 130 -13.24 -7.04 -12.35
C ASN A 130 -12.32 -7.19 -13.59
N VAL A 131 -12.88 -7.11 -14.80
CA VAL A 131 -12.12 -7.15 -16.05
C VAL A 131 -11.37 -5.84 -16.25
N GLU A 132 -10.13 -5.92 -16.72
CA GLU A 132 -9.31 -4.74 -17.02
C GLU A 132 -9.86 -3.97 -18.21
N LEU A 133 -9.89 -2.64 -18.07
CA LEU A 133 -10.12 -1.76 -19.19
C LEU A 133 -8.81 -1.53 -19.97
N PRO A 134 -8.89 -1.25 -21.29
CA PRO A 134 -7.71 -0.88 -22.06
C PRO A 134 -7.02 0.35 -21.49
N ASP A 135 -5.68 0.31 -21.44
CA ASP A 135 -4.90 1.44 -20.95
C ASP A 135 -5.02 2.66 -21.87
N ALA A 136 -5.11 3.85 -21.26
CA ALA A 136 -5.09 5.09 -22.01
C ALA A 136 -3.70 5.29 -22.65
N THR A 137 -3.67 5.45 -23.97
CA THR A 137 -2.43 5.68 -24.73
C THR A 137 -1.97 7.13 -24.69
N SER A 138 -2.85 8.06 -24.28
CA SER A 138 -2.55 9.48 -24.10
C SER A 138 -3.53 10.13 -23.12
N GLY A 139 -3.15 11.27 -22.53
CA GLY A 139 -4.01 12.03 -21.63
C GLY A 139 -4.17 11.39 -20.24
N GLN A 140 -5.37 11.49 -19.68
CA GLN A 140 -5.68 11.02 -18.33
C GLN A 140 -5.60 9.49 -18.27
N LYS A 141 -4.74 8.98 -17.37
CA LYS A 141 -4.59 7.56 -17.09
C LYS A 141 -5.43 7.14 -15.89
N SER A 142 -5.82 5.87 -15.85
CA SER A 142 -6.51 5.26 -14.71
C SER A 142 -5.53 4.95 -13.57
N HIS A 143 -6.06 4.68 -12.37
CA HIS A 143 -5.29 4.20 -11.22
C HIS A 143 -4.42 2.99 -11.60
N LYS A 144 -5.02 1.98 -12.25
CA LYS A 144 -4.33 0.78 -12.75
C LYS A 144 -3.16 1.15 -13.67
N THR A 145 -3.39 1.99 -14.68
CA THR A 145 -2.36 2.35 -15.67
C THR A 145 -1.22 3.18 -15.04
N LEU A 146 -1.51 4.00 -14.02
CA LEU A 146 -0.49 4.75 -13.28
C LEU A 146 0.31 3.85 -12.33
N ALA A 147 -0.31 2.78 -11.81
CA ALA A 147 0.32 1.77 -10.98
C ALA A 147 1.19 0.78 -11.77
N THR A 148 0.98 0.56 -13.07
CA THR A 148 1.82 -0.35 -13.88
C THR A 148 3.20 0.26 -14.14
N ILE A 149 4.27 -0.32 -13.59
CA ILE A 149 5.66 0.17 -13.77
C ILE A 149 6.44 -0.74 -14.70
N VAL A 150 6.97 -0.17 -15.78
CA VAL A 150 7.83 -0.86 -16.75
C VAL A 150 9.20 -0.20 -16.74
N GLY A 151 10.25 -0.99 -16.54
CA GLY A 151 11.65 -0.55 -16.58
C GLY A 151 12.13 -0.25 -18.00
N ASP A 152 13.32 0.35 -18.11
CA ASP A 152 13.91 0.73 -19.40
C ASP A 152 14.23 -0.47 -20.31
N ASP A 153 14.41 -1.65 -19.71
CA ASP A 153 14.63 -2.93 -20.40
C ASP A 153 13.32 -3.61 -20.85
N GLY A 154 12.16 -2.98 -20.56
CA GLY A 154 10.84 -3.51 -20.85
C GLY A 154 10.31 -4.48 -19.78
N THR A 155 11.02 -4.69 -18.68
CA THR A 155 10.58 -5.54 -17.58
C THR A 155 9.49 -4.84 -16.77
N GLU A 156 8.35 -5.50 -16.57
CA GLU A 156 7.34 -5.02 -15.63
C GLU A 156 7.77 -5.31 -14.19
N HIS A 157 7.61 -4.33 -13.31
CA HIS A 157 7.97 -4.42 -11.91
C HIS A 157 6.73 -4.36 -11.03
N ASP A 158 6.43 -5.49 -10.39
CA ASP A 158 5.30 -5.60 -9.48
C ASP A 158 5.66 -5.24 -8.04
N ILE A 159 4.60 -4.97 -7.27
CA ILE A 159 4.60 -4.97 -5.82
C ILE A 159 3.54 -5.95 -5.33
N LEU A 160 3.74 -6.53 -4.15
CA LEU A 160 2.70 -7.29 -3.48
C LEU A 160 1.94 -6.36 -2.55
N ARG A 161 0.65 -6.15 -2.83
CA ARG A 161 -0.23 -5.34 -1.99
C ARG A 161 -1.05 -6.22 -1.08
N ASP A 162 -1.33 -5.71 0.11
CA ASP A 162 -2.24 -6.36 1.05
C ASP A 162 -3.15 -5.33 1.71
N ASN A 163 -3.75 -4.51 0.85
CA ASN A 163 -4.64 -3.44 1.27
C ASN A 163 -5.79 -3.98 2.12
N MET A 164 -6.09 -3.28 3.22
CA MET A 164 -7.22 -3.64 4.07
C MET A 164 -8.20 -2.47 4.20
N PRO A 165 -9.49 -2.68 3.94
CA PRO A 165 -10.56 -1.81 4.42
C PRO A 165 -10.47 -1.59 5.92
N PHE A 166 -10.73 -0.35 6.35
CA PHE A 166 -10.97 -0.01 7.76
C PHE A 166 -12.03 1.10 7.84
N GLY A 167 -12.67 1.27 8.99
CA GLY A 167 -13.60 2.38 9.14
C GLY A 167 -14.38 2.39 10.43
N ARG A 168 -14.98 3.56 10.69
CA ARG A 168 -15.90 3.81 11.79
C ARG A 168 -17.12 4.51 11.20
N PRO A 169 -18.12 3.77 10.69
CA PRO A 169 -19.28 4.37 10.01
C PRO A 169 -20.03 5.41 10.85
N GLY A 170 -20.14 5.20 12.17
CA GLY A 170 -20.75 6.17 13.09
C GLY A 170 -19.99 7.50 13.21
N HIS A 171 -18.73 7.54 12.76
CA HIS A 171 -17.88 8.74 12.71
C HIS A 171 -17.68 9.24 11.27
N GLY A 172 -18.30 8.59 10.28
CA GLY A 172 -18.10 8.92 8.87
C GLY A 172 -16.71 8.57 8.32
N GLU A 173 -15.97 7.67 9.00
CA GLU A 173 -14.65 7.24 8.56
C GLU A 173 -14.75 5.96 7.74
N TYR A 174 -14.31 6.03 6.49
CA TYR A 174 -14.20 4.93 5.56
C TYR A 174 -12.82 5.01 4.93
N GLY A 175 -12.03 3.95 4.95
CA GLY A 175 -10.66 4.02 4.47
C GLY A 175 -10.13 2.72 3.92
N THR A 176 -9.00 2.86 3.23
CA THR A 176 -8.13 1.77 2.80
C THR A 176 -6.77 1.99 3.44
N TYR A 177 -6.28 0.99 4.17
CA TYR A 177 -4.89 0.97 4.61
C TYR A 177 -4.06 0.36 3.50
N PHE A 178 -3.33 1.20 2.76
CA PHE A 178 -2.42 0.73 1.73
C PHE A 178 -1.16 0.16 2.36
N ILE A 179 -0.76 -1.01 1.89
CA ILE A 179 0.55 -1.60 2.18
C ILE A 179 1.08 -2.25 0.90
N GLY A 180 2.31 -1.92 0.54
CA GLY A 180 3.01 -2.47 -0.62
C GLY A 180 4.38 -3.02 -0.24
N TYR A 181 4.58 -4.32 -0.47
CA TYR A 181 5.86 -5.00 -0.36
C TYR A 181 6.56 -5.02 -1.73
N SER A 182 7.86 -4.74 -1.74
CA SER A 182 8.63 -4.65 -2.98
C SER A 182 10.09 -5.03 -2.76
N ARG A 183 10.68 -5.70 -3.75
CA ARG A 183 12.12 -5.96 -3.81
C ARG A 183 12.91 -4.67 -3.95
N TYR A 184 12.37 -3.73 -4.72
CA TYR A 184 12.98 -2.43 -4.95
C TYR A 184 12.05 -1.30 -4.51
N LEU A 185 12.49 -0.53 -3.52
CA LEU A 185 11.72 0.63 -3.02
C LEU A 185 11.31 1.61 -4.12
N TRP A 186 12.16 1.78 -5.14
CA TRP A 186 11.90 2.75 -6.21
C TRP A 186 10.64 2.40 -7.02
N VAL A 187 10.21 1.14 -7.07
CA VAL A 187 9.02 0.71 -7.81
C VAL A 187 7.78 1.35 -7.19
N THR A 188 7.56 1.18 -5.89
CA THR A 188 6.44 1.81 -5.18
C THR A 188 6.55 3.34 -5.20
N GLN A 189 7.76 3.89 -5.10
CA GLN A 189 7.96 5.33 -5.20
C GLN A 189 7.55 5.87 -6.57
N LYS A 190 7.88 5.15 -7.65
CA LYS A 190 7.48 5.52 -9.00
C LYS A 190 5.97 5.46 -9.21
N MET A 191 5.30 4.46 -8.64
CA MET A 191 3.83 4.38 -8.63
C MET A 191 3.24 5.62 -7.96
N LEU A 192 3.72 5.96 -6.76
CA LEU A 192 3.23 7.14 -6.03
C LEU A 192 3.55 8.45 -6.74
N GLU A 193 4.72 8.60 -7.35
CA GLU A 193 5.06 9.78 -8.17
C GLU A 193 4.06 9.94 -9.32
N ARG A 194 3.78 8.87 -10.07
CA ARG A 194 2.80 8.90 -11.17
C ARG A 194 1.39 9.20 -10.67
N MET A 195 1.00 8.69 -9.52
CA MET A 195 -0.31 8.95 -8.93
C MET A 195 -0.46 10.40 -8.48
N PHE A 196 0.50 10.93 -7.71
CA PHE A 196 0.38 12.26 -7.08
C PHE A 196 0.78 13.41 -8.02
N LEU A 197 1.84 13.23 -8.81
CA LEU A 197 2.32 14.26 -9.75
C LEU A 197 1.64 14.19 -11.12
N GLY A 198 1.18 12.99 -11.49
CA GLY A 198 0.60 12.70 -12.80
C GLY A 198 1.62 12.23 -13.83
N ASP A 199 1.12 11.52 -14.83
CA ASP A 199 1.88 11.06 -15.99
C ASP A 199 1.01 11.09 -17.26
N PRO A 200 1.06 12.18 -18.06
CA PRO A 200 2.01 13.28 -17.98
C PRO A 200 1.79 14.20 -16.75
N PRO A 201 2.82 14.99 -16.33
CA PRO A 201 2.71 15.87 -15.17
C PRO A 201 1.47 16.77 -15.21
N GLY A 202 0.78 16.85 -14.07
CA GLY A 202 -0.49 17.58 -13.93
C GLY A 202 -1.75 16.75 -14.19
N MET A 203 -1.62 15.52 -14.71
CA MET A 203 -2.73 14.55 -14.82
C MET A 203 -2.58 13.48 -13.73
N HIS A 204 -2.83 13.87 -12.49
CA HIS A 204 -2.77 12.99 -11.33
C HIS A 204 -3.81 11.87 -11.40
N ASP A 205 -3.66 10.87 -10.54
CA ASP A 205 -4.63 9.81 -10.36
C ASP A 205 -5.94 10.35 -9.79
N ARG A 206 -7.01 10.27 -10.59
CA ARG A 206 -8.35 10.74 -10.22
C ARG A 206 -8.91 10.04 -8.97
N LEU A 207 -8.40 8.87 -8.57
CA LEU A 207 -8.79 8.23 -7.32
C LEU A 207 -8.46 9.11 -6.09
N LEU A 208 -7.40 9.91 -6.17
CA LEU A 208 -6.98 10.81 -5.08
C LEU A 208 -7.98 11.96 -4.85
N ASP A 209 -8.86 12.26 -5.82
CA ASP A 209 -9.95 13.21 -5.61
C ASP A 209 -10.97 12.71 -4.56
N PHE A 210 -10.98 11.40 -4.32
CA PHE A 210 -11.87 10.73 -3.38
C PHE A 210 -11.11 10.10 -2.21
N SER A 211 -9.79 9.94 -2.32
CA SER A 211 -8.96 9.21 -1.35
C SER A 211 -7.83 10.12 -0.84
N THR A 212 -7.87 10.53 0.42
CA THR A 212 -6.83 11.39 1.01
C THR A 212 -5.84 10.59 1.85
N ALA A 213 -4.56 10.62 1.49
CA ALA A 213 -3.47 10.06 2.29
C ALA A 213 -3.29 10.85 3.60
N ARG A 214 -3.39 10.16 4.74
CA ARG A 214 -3.19 10.72 6.08
C ARG A 214 -1.82 10.41 6.65
N THR A 215 -1.21 9.31 6.19
CA THR A 215 0.11 8.85 6.62
C THR A 215 0.94 8.44 5.41
N GLY A 216 2.26 8.38 5.60
CA GLY A 216 3.20 7.86 4.62
C GLY A 216 4.52 7.51 5.29
N ALA A 217 4.88 6.24 5.26
CA ALA A 217 6.09 5.72 5.86
C ALA A 217 6.72 4.60 5.03
N VAL A 218 8.04 4.45 5.14
CA VAL A 218 8.82 3.38 4.53
C VAL A 218 9.49 2.59 5.63
N PHE A 219 9.35 1.27 5.59
CA PHE A 219 10.01 0.33 6.46
C PHE A 219 10.83 -0.67 5.64
N PHE A 220 11.75 -1.34 6.31
CA PHE A 220 12.39 -2.53 5.78
C PHE A 220 11.98 -3.72 6.65
N ALA A 221 11.42 -4.75 6.03
CA ALA A 221 11.10 -6.02 6.67
C ALA A 221 12.29 -6.98 6.46
N PRO A 222 13.21 -7.10 7.43
CA PRO A 222 14.38 -7.96 7.32
C PRO A 222 14.02 -9.45 7.23
N ALA A 223 14.93 -10.23 6.65
CA ALA A 223 14.83 -11.68 6.66
C ALA A 223 14.82 -12.21 8.11
N PRO A 224 14.17 -13.36 8.39
CA PRO A 224 14.14 -13.95 9.73
C PRO A 224 15.53 -14.18 10.34
N ARG A 225 16.51 -14.51 9.49
CA ARG A 225 17.91 -14.65 9.90
C ARG A 225 18.47 -13.34 10.46
N THR A 226 18.30 -12.24 9.73
CA THR A 226 18.77 -10.91 10.14
C THR A 226 18.13 -10.47 11.46
N LEU A 227 16.82 -10.71 11.66
CA LEU A 227 16.15 -10.45 12.94
C LEU A 227 16.75 -11.29 14.08
N SER A 228 17.06 -12.55 13.82
CA SER A 228 17.66 -13.44 14.84
C SER A 228 19.06 -12.97 15.24
N GLU A 229 19.86 -12.52 14.27
CA GLU A 229 21.21 -11.97 14.52
C GLU A 229 21.13 -10.65 15.33
N LEU A 230 20.14 -9.79 15.08
CA LEU A 230 19.89 -8.59 15.88
C LEU A 230 19.56 -8.93 17.34
N VAL A 231 18.72 -9.93 17.60
CA VAL A 231 18.40 -10.37 18.97
C VAL A 231 19.65 -10.86 19.69
N GLN A 232 20.49 -11.65 19.02
CA GLN A 232 21.74 -12.16 19.60
C GLN A 232 22.71 -11.03 19.96
N ALA A 233 22.81 -10.00 19.11
CA ALA A 233 23.73 -8.89 19.34
C ALA A 233 23.40 -8.05 20.59
N VAL A 234 22.14 -8.01 21.03
CA VAL A 234 21.71 -7.24 22.22
C VAL A 234 21.73 -8.10 23.50
N GLN A 235 21.90 -9.42 23.37
CA GLN A 235 22.01 -10.35 24.50
C GLN A 235 23.44 -10.56 25.02
N VAL A 236 24.44 -10.01 24.32
CA VAL A 236 25.87 -10.04 24.67
C VAL A 236 26.27 -8.72 25.34
#